data_AF-A0A8C4WTC8-F1
#
_entry.id   AF-A0A8C4WTC8-F1
#
_cell.length_a   1.000
_cell.length_b   1.000
_cell.length_c   1.000
_cell.angle_alpha   90.00
_cell.angle_beta   90.00
_cell.angle_gamma   90.00
#
_symmetry.space_group_name_H-M   'P 1'
#
loop_
_entity.id
_entity.type
_entity.pdbx_description
1 polymer ?
#
loop_
_entity_poly.entity_id
_entity_poly.type
_entity_poly.pdbx_seq_one_letter_code
_entity_poly.pdbx_strand_id
1 'polypeptide(L)'
;MAEQLSLCRDVDIDHDAVYKYILVQVRTRDKAHNKTVVRGYQWAPFHDKIMEKLSSEVKELALECECIGGGKIKHCSTERTIQVYGKSMVCSVTPHYPVNP
;
A
#
# COMPACT_ATOMS: atom_id res chain seq x y z
N MET A 1 4.88 -1.43 20.00
CA MET A 1 4.39 -2.36 18.97
C MET A 1 3.14 -1.82 18.27
N ALA A 2 2.01 -1.62 18.96
CA ALA A 2 0.81 -1.01 18.35
C ALA A 2 0.98 0.49 17.98
N GLU A 3 1.79 1.24 18.72
CA GLU A 3 2.07 2.66 18.40
C GLU A 3 2.76 2.85 17.04
N GLN A 4 3.60 1.92 16.59
CA GLN A 4 4.25 2.02 15.27
C GLN A 4 3.23 1.91 14.12
N LEU A 5 2.17 1.11 14.29
CA LEU A 5 1.05 1.05 13.34
C LEU A 5 0.24 2.37 13.34
N SER A 6 0.27 3.11 14.44
CA SER A 6 -0.39 4.43 14.55
C SER A 6 0.38 5.53 13.82
N LEU A 7 1.71 5.39 13.70
CA LEU A 7 2.54 6.29 12.88
C LEU A 7 2.24 6.15 11.38
N CYS A 8 1.80 4.96 10.95
CA CYS A 8 1.43 4.72 9.57
C CYS A 8 0.00 5.23 9.31
N ARG A 9 -0.14 6.25 8.45
CA ARG A 9 -1.47 6.77 8.06
C ARG A 9 -2.32 5.67 7.42
N ASP A 10 -3.61 5.63 7.75
CA ASP A 10 -4.56 4.69 7.15
C ASP A 10 -4.68 4.91 5.64
N VAL A 11 -4.80 6.16 5.22
CA VAL A 11 -4.98 6.55 3.82
C VAL A 11 -4.02 7.67 3.49
N ASP A 12 -3.25 7.49 2.42
CA ASP A 12 -2.38 8.52 1.86
C ASP A 12 -2.54 8.46 0.34
N ILE A 13 -3.33 9.39 -0.20
CA ILE A 13 -3.69 9.45 -1.61
C ILE A 13 -3.55 10.87 -2.14
N ASP A 14 -3.09 10.99 -3.39
CA ASP A 14 -3.05 12.29 -4.07
C ASP A 14 -4.47 12.80 -4.39
N HIS A 15 -4.60 14.09 -4.70
CA HIS A 15 -5.87 14.71 -5.08
C HIS A 15 -5.87 15.13 -6.54
N ASP A 16 -7.06 15.31 -7.09
CA ASP A 16 -7.29 15.88 -8.43
C ASP A 16 -6.57 15.17 -9.58
N ALA A 17 -6.54 13.83 -9.53
CA ALA A 17 -5.87 13.02 -10.54
C ALA A 17 -6.43 11.59 -10.66
N VAL A 18 -6.07 10.92 -11.77
CA VAL A 18 -6.27 9.48 -11.97
C VAL A 18 -4.92 8.79 -11.81
N TYR A 19 -4.81 7.92 -10.81
CA TYR A 19 -3.56 7.24 -10.50
C TYR A 19 -3.80 5.81 -10.03
N LYS A 20 -2.73 5.03 -9.93
CA LYS A 20 -2.78 3.67 -9.41
C LYS A 20 -2.69 3.70 -7.89
N TYR A 21 -3.35 2.74 -7.25
CA TYR A 21 -3.27 2.57 -5.81
C TYR A 21 -3.03 1.11 -5.45
N ILE A 22 -2.42 0.90 -4.28
CA ILE A 22 -2.27 -0.42 -3.65
C ILE A 22 -3.01 -0.44 -2.32
N LEU A 23 -3.50 -1.63 -2.00
CA LEU A 23 -4.05 -1.98 -0.69
C LEU A 23 -3.02 -2.88 -0.01
N VAL A 24 -2.50 -2.44 1.12
CA VAL A 24 -1.40 -3.12 1.81
C VAL A 24 -1.79 -3.37 3.25
N GLN A 25 -1.58 -4.59 3.72
CA GLN A 25 -1.70 -4.93 5.13
C GLN A 25 -0.34 -4.78 5.80
N VAL A 26 -0.23 -3.81 6.70
CA VAL A 26 0.93 -3.62 7.56
C VAL A 26 0.68 -4.34 8.88
N ARG A 27 1.65 -5.12 9.34
CA ARG A 27 1.55 -5.89 10.60
C ARG A 27 2.82 -5.76 11.43
N THR A 28 2.66 -5.91 12.73
CA THR A 28 3.80 -6.03 13.64
C THR A 28 4.50 -7.38 13.45
N ARG A 29 5.81 -7.46 13.76
CA ARG A 29 6.58 -8.72 13.64
C ARG A 29 6.03 -9.85 14.52
N ASP A 30 5.42 -9.49 15.64
CA ASP A 30 4.75 -10.44 16.55
C ASP A 30 3.42 -10.98 15.98
N LYS A 31 2.97 -10.46 14.81
CA LYS A 31 1.69 -10.75 14.16
C LYS A 31 0.47 -10.54 15.05
N ALA A 32 0.62 -9.85 16.18
CA ALA A 32 -0.47 -9.58 17.12
C ALA A 32 -1.39 -8.46 16.61
N HIS A 33 -0.83 -7.50 15.85
CA HIS A 33 -1.57 -6.38 15.31
C HIS A 33 -1.33 -6.24 13.83
N ASN A 34 -2.41 -5.97 13.09
CA ASN A 34 -2.36 -5.63 11.68
C ASN A 34 -3.25 -4.42 11.41
N LYS A 35 -2.95 -3.74 10.31
CA LYS A 35 -3.63 -2.55 9.84
C LYS A 35 -3.61 -2.54 8.32
N THR A 36 -4.76 -2.32 7.72
CA THR A 36 -4.86 -2.15 6.27
C THR A 36 -4.68 -0.69 5.93
N VAL A 37 -3.76 -0.39 5.02
CA VAL A 37 -3.46 0.96 4.56
C VAL A 37 -3.66 1.08 3.06
N VAL A 38 -4.10 2.25 2.62
CA VAL A 38 -4.30 2.61 1.22
C VAL A 38 -3.23 3.62 0.83
N ARG A 39 -2.51 3.34 -0.27
CA ARG A 39 -1.51 4.23 -0.85
C ARG A 39 -1.76 4.42 -2.33
N GLY A 40 -1.80 5.66 -2.79
CA GLY A 40 -1.99 5.97 -4.20
C GLY A 40 -1.41 7.32 -4.57
N TYR A 41 -0.51 7.34 -5.54
CA TYR A 41 0.19 8.57 -5.91
C TYR A 41 0.25 8.76 -7.43
N GLN A 42 0.14 10.00 -7.87
CA GLN A 42 0.23 10.41 -9.27
C GLN A 42 1.63 10.19 -9.84
N TRP A 43 2.67 10.35 -9.02
CA TRP A 43 4.07 10.14 -9.45
C TRP A 43 4.38 8.67 -9.75
N ALA A 44 3.58 7.72 -9.25
CA ALA A 44 3.86 6.30 -9.34
C ALA A 44 3.17 5.68 -10.58
N PRO A 45 3.90 5.38 -11.66
CA PRO A 45 3.32 4.80 -12.88
C PRO A 45 2.84 3.35 -12.70
N PHE A 46 3.37 2.64 -11.69
CA PHE A 46 3.10 1.23 -11.41
C PHE A 46 2.95 0.97 -9.91
N HIS A 47 2.24 -0.11 -9.57
CA HIS A 47 1.99 -0.53 -8.19
C HIS A 47 3.28 -0.82 -7.42
N ASP A 48 4.30 -1.38 -8.08
CA ASP A 48 5.58 -1.74 -7.47
C ASP A 48 6.31 -0.54 -6.89
N LYS A 49 6.21 0.63 -7.53
CA LYS A 49 6.83 1.87 -7.04
C LYS A 49 6.20 2.37 -5.76
N ILE A 50 4.88 2.23 -5.64
CA ILE A 50 4.16 2.58 -4.41
C ILE A 50 4.55 1.60 -3.30
N MET A 51 4.69 0.31 -3.63
CA MET A 51 5.08 -0.74 -2.68
C MET A 51 6.52 -0.58 -2.21
N GLU A 52 7.46 -0.24 -3.10
CA GLU A 52 8.88 0.01 -2.78
C GLU A 52 9.02 1.14 -1.75
N LYS A 53 8.32 2.27 -1.96
CA LYS A 53 8.28 3.39 -0.99
C LYS A 53 7.72 2.94 0.35
N LEU A 54 6.56 2.29 0.37
CA LEU A 54 5.92 1.85 1.60
C LEU A 54 6.76 0.80 2.35
N SER A 55 7.36 -0.14 1.63
CA SER A 55 8.26 -1.18 2.17
C SER A 55 9.45 -0.54 2.87
N SER A 56 10.03 0.51 2.29
CA SER A 56 11.10 1.27 2.93
C SER A 56 10.62 1.90 4.26
N GLU A 57 9.49 2.61 4.24
CA GLU A 57 8.91 3.27 5.43
C GLU A 57 8.59 2.26 6.55
N VAL A 58 7.95 1.13 6.22
CA VAL A 58 7.59 0.12 7.24
C VAL A 58 8.81 -0.62 7.78
N LYS A 59 9.86 -0.81 6.97
CA LYS A 59 11.09 -1.48 7.38
C LYS A 59 11.86 -0.64 8.40
N GLU A 60 11.87 0.68 8.25
CA GLU A 60 12.41 1.61 9.25
C GLU A 60 11.64 1.54 10.57
N LEU A 61 10.33 1.33 10.51
CA LEU A 61 9.45 1.17 11.68
C LEU A 61 9.48 -0.25 12.28
N ALA A 62 10.30 -1.15 11.74
CA ALA A 62 10.38 -2.56 12.12
C ALA A 62 9.05 -3.33 11.94
N LEU A 63 8.21 -2.92 11.00
CA LEU A 63 6.94 -3.54 10.63
C LEU A 63 7.07 -4.39 9.36
N GLU A 64 6.13 -5.30 9.14
CA GLU A 64 5.99 -6.06 7.90
C GLU A 64 4.84 -5.48 7.08
N CYS A 65 4.97 -5.47 5.75
CA CYS A 65 3.88 -5.07 4.85
C CYS A 65 3.64 -6.12 3.78
N GLU A 66 2.37 -6.39 3.49
CA GLU A 66 1.94 -7.37 2.51
C GLU A 66 0.92 -6.72 1.56
N CYS A 67 1.20 -6.74 0.26
CA CYS A 67 0.23 -6.30 -0.73
C CYS A 67 -0.94 -7.30 -0.73
N ILE A 68 -2.15 -6.81 -0.50
CA ILE A 68 -3.39 -7.62 -0.55
C ILE A 68 -4.30 -7.22 -1.73
N GLY A 69 -3.99 -6.11 -2.40
CA GLY A 69 -4.65 -5.75 -3.65
C GLY A 69 -4.19 -4.42 -4.22
N GLY A 70 -4.95 -3.95 -5.20
CA GLY A 70 -4.75 -2.63 -5.79
C GLY A 70 -5.66 -2.41 -6.99
N GLY A 71 -5.54 -1.24 -7.59
CA GLY A 71 -6.33 -0.85 -8.75
C GLY A 71 -5.98 0.57 -9.21
N LYS A 72 -7.00 1.32 -9.61
CA LYS A 72 -6.92 2.75 -9.94
C LYS A 72 -7.91 3.55 -9.08
N ILE A 73 -7.50 4.75 -8.72
CA ILE A 73 -8.34 5.75 -8.09
C ILE A 73 -8.39 6.95 -9.04
N LYS A 74 -9.60 7.45 -9.28
CA LYS A 74 -9.84 8.79 -9.80
C LYS A 74 -10.34 9.65 -8.65
N HIS A 75 -9.52 10.59 -8.22
CA HIS A 75 -9.88 11.55 -7.18
C HIS A 75 -10.16 12.89 -7.84
N CYS A 76 -11.37 13.39 -7.66
CA CYS A 76 -11.83 14.68 -8.16
C CYS A 76 -12.31 15.52 -6.97
N SER A 77 -11.49 16.48 -6.53
CA SER A 77 -11.80 17.32 -5.36
C SER A 77 -12.94 18.29 -5.67
N THR A 78 -12.99 18.79 -6.91
CA THR A 78 -14.07 19.66 -7.42
C THR A 78 -15.44 18.99 -7.36
N GLU A 79 -15.53 17.71 -7.76
CA GLU A 79 -16.76 16.91 -7.70
C GLU A 79 -16.93 16.18 -6.35
N ARG A 80 -16.01 16.38 -5.39
CA ARG A 80 -15.93 15.65 -4.10
C ARG A 80 -16.13 14.14 -4.26
N THR A 81 -15.61 13.59 -5.34
CA THR A 81 -15.87 12.21 -5.76
C THR A 81 -14.55 11.45 -5.83
N ILE A 82 -14.54 10.27 -5.20
CA ILE A 82 -13.44 9.31 -5.29
C ILE A 82 -13.98 8.06 -5.96
N GLN A 83 -13.58 7.81 -7.20
CA GLN A 83 -13.94 6.58 -7.91
C GLN A 83 -12.79 5.58 -7.80
N VAL A 84 -13.06 4.43 -7.19
CA VAL A 84 -12.11 3.32 -7.06
C VAL A 84 -12.53 2.21 -8.02
N TYR A 85 -11.64 1.84 -8.95
CA TYR A 85 -11.97 0.87 -10.00
C TYR A 85 -10.74 0.13 -10.53
N GLY A 86 -11.00 -0.97 -11.23
CA GLY A 86 -9.96 -1.84 -11.79
C GLY A 86 -9.38 -2.81 -10.76
N LYS A 87 -8.70 -3.84 -11.26
CA LYS A 87 -8.06 -4.90 -10.47
C LYS A 87 -6.57 -4.88 -10.74
N SER A 88 -5.74 -4.86 -9.68
CA SER A 88 -4.30 -5.05 -9.82
C SER A 88 -4.00 -6.54 -10.03
N MET A 89 -3.31 -6.87 -11.13
CA MET A 89 -2.83 -8.23 -11.43
C MET A 89 -1.52 -8.58 -10.69
N VAL A 90 -0.76 -7.58 -10.22
CA VAL A 90 0.62 -7.75 -9.72
C VAL A 90 0.69 -7.82 -8.18
N CYS A 91 -0.36 -8.33 -7.56
CA CYS A 91 -0.41 -8.53 -6.12
C CYS A 91 -0.58 -10.03 -5.80
N SER A 92 -0.02 -10.88 -6.66
CA SER A 92 0.22 -12.27 -6.34
C SER A 92 1.50 -12.29 -5.53
N VAL A 93 1.39 -12.65 -4.25
CA VAL A 93 2.52 -13.00 -3.39
C VAL A 93 3.59 -13.70 -4.22
N THR A 94 4.77 -13.11 -4.38
CA THR A 94 5.93 -13.89 -4.79
C THR A 94 6.18 -14.83 -3.62
N PRO A 95 5.95 -16.16 -3.72
CA PRO A 95 6.57 -17.06 -2.76
C PRO A 95 8.06 -16.81 -2.92
N HIS A 96 8.69 -16.28 -1.86
CA HIS A 96 10.13 -16.26 -1.71
C HIS A 96 10.64 -17.62 -2.23
N TYR A 97 11.36 -17.60 -3.36
CA TYR A 97 12.13 -18.77 -3.78
C TYR A 97 12.99 -19.18 -2.58
N PRO A 98 12.92 -20.44 -2.11
CA PRO A 98 13.90 -20.90 -1.14
C PRO A 98 15.25 -20.90 -1.86
N VAL A 99 16.05 -19.85 -1.61
CA VAL A 99 17.50 -19.96 -1.73
C VAL A 99 17.94 -20.87 -0.60
N ASN A 100 18.04 -22.17 -0.90
CA ASN A 100 18.78 -23.11 -0.08
C ASN A 100 20.18 -23.29 -0.69
N PRO A 101 21.20 -23.58 0.14
CA PRO A 101 22.61 -23.27 -0.10
C PRO A 101 23.28 -24.10 -1.21
#